data_AF-A0A8D5FXY6-F1
#
_entry.id   AF-A0A8D5FXY6-F1
#
_cell.length_a   1.000
_cell.length_b   1.000
_cell.length_c   1.000
_cell.angle_alpha   90.00
_cell.angle_beta   90.00
_cell.angle_gamma   90.00
#
_symmetry.space_group_name_H-M   'P 1'
#
loop_
_entity.id
_entity.type
_entity.pdbx_description
1 polymer ?
#
loop_
_entity_poly.entity_id
_entity_poly.type
_entity_poly.pdbx_seq_one_letter_code
_entity_poly.pdbx_strand_id
1 'polypeptide(L)'
;MTEENKISPDNEQNAALTTSEESASQTLEERRNAERRTGSGVSFLTSAALVIAVLALLGTVWQSISSRHGYTKLERGLTERLEKFDAANQQSLALAKNSDERSIESSARTSILEEKLGESLDQQESLETLYVELANNREERLLAEVEQLLIIANQQLQLAGNIKLSLLALQTADSRLQQLDSLQVTQLRKSVAQDIQRLQAMPLIDVVGMSLKLESLADSVDHLPLVSERHPESAMPVENAVPNQNRWQKLTYEIWQDFKSMIRIERIDRAEPPLLAPDQNFFLRENIKLRLLTARIALLQHDEVTYRKDLEAADHWLKAHFDLRELETKNALATIETLSASNIVLDVPDISPSLALVSKYKLSLERTNINSHDSKAAAKTPTRGAK
;
A
#
# COMPACT_ATOMS: atom_id res chain seq x y z
N MET A 1 -7.61 44.51 -48.02
CA MET A 1 -6.17 44.68 -48.33
C MET A 1 -5.62 43.27 -48.39
N THR A 2 -5.38 42.73 -49.57
CA THR A 2 -4.21 42.97 -50.45
C THR A 2 -2.92 42.39 -49.82
N GLU A 3 -2.02 41.78 -50.58
CA GLU A 3 -1.70 42.00 -52.01
C GLU A 3 -1.06 40.75 -52.66
N GLU A 4 -1.27 40.55 -53.97
CA GLU A 4 -0.27 40.07 -54.97
C GLU A 4 0.52 38.74 -54.70
N ASN A 5 1.35 38.12 -55.58
CA ASN A 5 1.88 38.30 -56.95
C ASN A 5 2.34 36.90 -57.47
N LYS A 6 2.55 36.57 -58.77
CA LYS A 6 2.14 37.08 -60.10
C LYS A 6 2.61 36.06 -61.18
N ILE A 7 1.94 35.96 -62.35
CA ILE A 7 2.47 35.88 -63.75
C ILE A 7 1.58 35.04 -64.71
N SER A 8 1.47 35.55 -65.93
CA SER A 8 0.86 35.04 -67.19
C SER A 8 1.79 35.53 -68.34
N PRO A 9 1.55 35.39 -69.67
CA PRO A 9 0.50 34.69 -70.41
C PRO A 9 1.06 33.84 -71.60
N ASP A 10 0.19 33.39 -72.51
CA ASP A 10 0.25 33.49 -74.00
C ASP A 10 -0.68 32.39 -74.59
N ASN A 11 -1.68 32.59 -75.48
CA ASN A 11 -2.18 33.63 -76.40
C ASN A 11 -2.02 33.24 -77.90
N GLU A 12 -2.81 33.88 -78.79
CA GLU A 12 -3.04 33.57 -80.23
C GLU A 12 -3.89 32.29 -80.47
N GLN A 13 -5.13 32.29 -81.00
CA GLN A 13 -6.02 33.26 -81.68
C GLN A 13 -5.89 33.37 -83.21
N ASN A 14 -7.05 33.54 -83.90
CA ASN A 14 -7.30 33.60 -85.36
C ASN A 14 -7.19 32.26 -86.12
N ALA A 15 -7.92 31.97 -87.22
CA ALA A 15 -9.11 32.55 -87.87
C ALA A 15 -9.89 31.37 -88.54
N ALA A 16 -11.21 31.33 -88.79
CA ALA A 16 -12.23 32.31 -89.19
C ALA A 16 -12.27 32.66 -90.70
N LEU A 17 -13.49 32.55 -91.27
CA LEU A 17 -14.02 33.17 -92.52
C LEU A 17 -13.74 32.55 -93.91
N THR A 18 -14.79 32.60 -94.76
CA THR A 18 -14.81 32.62 -96.25
C THR A 18 -14.37 31.33 -97.01
N THR A 19 -14.90 30.96 -98.19
CA THR A 19 -16.00 31.53 -99.04
C THR A 19 -16.70 30.47 -99.91
N SER A 20 -17.91 30.83 -100.34
CA SER A 20 -18.61 30.55 -101.61
C SER A 20 -18.00 29.69 -102.73
N GLU A 21 -18.87 28.82 -103.26
CA GLU A 21 -19.38 28.80 -104.66
C GLU A 21 -18.45 29.08 -105.85
N GLU A 22 -18.26 28.06 -106.71
CA GLU A 22 -18.40 28.11 -108.18
C GLU A 22 -18.44 26.65 -108.69
N SER A 23 -19.37 26.14 -109.51
CA SER A 23 -20.45 26.72 -110.34
C SER A 23 -20.04 27.43 -111.64
N ALA A 24 -19.11 26.83 -112.40
CA ALA A 24 -19.05 26.98 -113.86
C ALA A 24 -18.73 25.61 -114.51
N SER A 25 -19.27 25.18 -115.66
CA SER A 25 -19.62 25.91 -116.90
C SER A 25 -18.36 26.42 -117.63
N GLN A 26 -18.24 26.42 -118.95
CA GLN A 26 -19.20 26.09 -120.03
C GLN A 26 -18.41 25.81 -121.33
N THR A 27 -19.10 25.41 -122.41
CA THR A 27 -18.81 25.63 -123.86
C THR A 27 -17.36 25.87 -124.36
N LEU A 28 -16.95 25.35 -125.52
CA LEU A 28 -17.43 25.74 -126.85
C LEU A 28 -17.34 24.52 -127.82
N GLU A 29 -18.24 24.32 -128.79
CA GLU A 29 -18.34 25.05 -130.08
C GLU A 29 -17.03 25.00 -130.90
N GLU A 30 -17.03 24.75 -132.22
CA GLU A 30 -18.10 24.42 -133.18
C GLU A 30 -17.46 23.87 -134.49
N ARG A 31 -18.29 23.46 -135.47
CA ARG A 31 -17.96 23.36 -136.92
C ARG A 31 -17.03 22.21 -137.39
N ARG A 32 -17.17 21.66 -138.62
CA ARG A 32 -18.27 21.71 -139.62
C ARG A 32 -17.98 20.74 -140.80
N ASN A 33 -19.03 20.12 -141.35
CA ASN A 33 -19.12 19.43 -142.66
C ASN A 33 -18.31 18.11 -142.82
N ALA A 34 -18.66 17.18 -143.74
CA ALA A 34 -19.74 17.21 -144.76
C ALA A 34 -20.47 15.85 -144.94
N GLU A 35 -21.79 15.95 -145.15
CA GLU A 35 -22.55 15.27 -146.22
C GLU A 35 -21.78 14.32 -147.19
N ARG A 36 -22.09 13.01 -147.23
CA ARG A 36 -23.12 12.42 -148.15
C ARG A 36 -23.13 10.86 -148.27
N ARG A 37 -24.37 10.33 -148.27
CA ARG A 37 -24.93 9.23 -149.11
C ARG A 37 -24.49 7.76 -148.97
N THR A 38 -25.45 6.96 -148.51
CA THR A 38 -25.94 5.66 -149.06
C THR A 38 -24.99 4.46 -149.21
N GLY A 39 -25.33 3.32 -148.57
CA GLY A 39 -24.69 2.02 -148.87
C GLY A 39 -25.07 0.85 -147.94
N SER A 40 -26.24 0.25 -148.17
CA SER A 40 -26.75 -1.04 -147.63
C SER A 40 -25.72 -2.09 -147.11
N GLY A 41 -25.94 -2.63 -145.89
CA GLY A 41 -25.56 -4.03 -145.58
C GLY A 41 -24.86 -4.33 -144.24
N VAL A 42 -25.60 -4.42 -143.11
CA VAL A 42 -25.10 -4.98 -141.83
C VAL A 42 -26.21 -5.77 -141.12
N SER A 43 -25.99 -7.05 -140.78
CA SER A 43 -27.01 -7.86 -140.06
C SER A 43 -26.52 -9.09 -139.26
N PHE A 44 -25.22 -9.25 -138.95
CA PHE A 44 -24.73 -10.44 -138.21
C PHE A 44 -23.81 -10.23 -137.00
N LEU A 45 -23.25 -9.03 -136.77
CA LEU A 45 -22.32 -8.81 -135.65
C LEU A 45 -22.97 -8.22 -134.37
N THR A 46 -24.15 -7.61 -134.48
CA THR A 46 -24.83 -6.96 -133.35
C THR A 46 -25.53 -7.93 -132.40
N SER A 47 -25.95 -9.10 -132.88
CA SER A 47 -26.61 -10.14 -132.08
C SER A 47 -25.67 -10.82 -131.09
N ALA A 48 -24.42 -11.06 -131.49
CA ALA A 48 -23.41 -11.72 -130.65
C ALA A 48 -23.06 -10.90 -129.39
N ALA A 49 -22.95 -9.58 -129.52
CA ALA A 49 -22.61 -8.68 -128.41
C ALA A 49 -23.69 -8.70 -127.30
N LEU A 50 -24.97 -8.80 -127.68
CA LEU A 50 -26.09 -8.79 -126.73
C LEU A 50 -26.10 -10.05 -125.84
N VAL A 51 -25.79 -11.22 -126.40
CA VAL A 51 -25.71 -12.48 -125.64
C VAL A 51 -24.61 -12.43 -124.58
N ILE A 52 -23.44 -11.88 -124.92
CA ILE A 52 -22.31 -11.73 -124.00
C ILE A 52 -22.67 -10.76 -122.85
N ALA A 53 -23.34 -9.66 -123.15
CA ALA A 53 -23.80 -8.70 -122.13
C ALA A 53 -24.80 -9.34 -121.14
N VAL A 54 -25.75 -10.15 -121.63
CA VAL A 54 -26.70 -10.87 -120.77
C VAL A 54 -25.99 -11.91 -119.90
N LEU A 55 -25.02 -12.65 -120.42
CA LEU A 55 -24.22 -13.60 -119.64
C LEU A 55 -23.36 -12.91 -118.56
N ALA A 56 -22.81 -11.73 -118.84
CA ALA A 56 -22.07 -10.94 -117.84
C ALA A 56 -22.99 -10.41 -116.72
N LEU A 57 -24.22 -9.99 -117.04
CA LEU A 57 -25.22 -9.60 -116.05
C LEU A 57 -25.68 -10.80 -115.20
N LEU A 58 -25.92 -11.97 -115.81
CA LEU A 58 -26.24 -13.19 -115.07
C LEU A 58 -25.08 -13.65 -114.15
N GLY A 59 -23.83 -13.56 -114.62
CA GLY A 59 -22.64 -13.86 -113.82
C GLY A 59 -22.47 -12.93 -112.62
N THR A 60 -22.66 -11.62 -112.80
CA THR A 60 -22.59 -10.65 -111.68
C THR A 60 -23.74 -10.80 -110.69
N VAL A 61 -24.96 -11.11 -111.15
CA VAL A 61 -26.09 -11.46 -110.26
C VAL A 61 -25.80 -12.75 -109.48
N TRP A 62 -25.27 -13.79 -110.13
CA TRP A 62 -24.89 -15.04 -109.48
C TRP A 62 -23.80 -14.84 -108.42
N GLN A 63 -22.77 -14.05 -108.74
CA GLN A 63 -21.70 -13.74 -107.78
C GLN A 63 -22.20 -12.90 -106.59
N SER A 64 -23.14 -11.97 -106.82
CA SER A 64 -23.81 -11.22 -105.74
C SER A 64 -24.62 -12.14 -104.81
N ILE A 65 -25.41 -13.07 -105.38
CA ILE A 65 -26.19 -14.06 -104.61
C ILE A 65 -25.27 -15.02 -103.85
N SER A 66 -24.20 -15.52 -104.48
CA SER A 66 -23.25 -16.41 -103.82
C SER A 66 -22.52 -15.70 -102.67
N SER A 67 -22.08 -14.45 -102.87
CA SER A 67 -21.42 -13.65 -101.84
C SER A 67 -22.30 -13.42 -100.61
N ARG A 68 -23.60 -13.15 -100.82
CA ARG A 68 -24.60 -12.99 -99.72
C ARG A 68 -24.73 -14.20 -98.79
N HIS A 69 -24.34 -15.41 -99.21
CA HIS A 69 -24.36 -16.61 -98.37
C HIS A 69 -23.12 -16.76 -97.45
N GLY A 70 -22.09 -15.92 -97.60
CA GLY A 70 -20.92 -15.90 -96.73
C GLY A 70 -21.13 -15.10 -95.44
N TYR A 71 -21.62 -13.85 -95.57
CA TYR A 71 -21.69 -12.89 -94.46
C TYR A 71 -22.48 -13.39 -93.25
N THR A 72 -23.64 -14.00 -93.46
CA THR A 72 -24.53 -14.49 -92.38
C THR A 72 -23.93 -15.63 -91.54
N LYS A 73 -22.88 -16.31 -92.02
CA LYS A 73 -22.10 -17.28 -91.24
C LYS A 73 -20.99 -16.61 -90.45
N LEU A 74 -20.37 -15.57 -91.02
CA LEU A 74 -19.32 -14.79 -90.36
C LEU A 74 -19.90 -13.96 -89.20
N GLU A 75 -21.06 -13.33 -89.40
CA GLU A 75 -21.82 -12.62 -88.37
C GLU A 75 -22.13 -13.55 -87.18
N ARG A 76 -22.78 -14.69 -87.41
CA ARG A 76 -23.10 -15.66 -86.34
C ARG A 76 -21.85 -16.19 -85.62
N GLY A 77 -20.78 -16.48 -86.36
CA GLY A 77 -19.52 -16.93 -85.78
C GLY A 77 -18.76 -15.85 -84.99
N LEU A 78 -19.02 -14.57 -85.28
CA LEU A 78 -18.55 -13.43 -84.49
C LEU A 78 -19.43 -13.21 -83.25
N THR A 79 -20.76 -13.20 -83.39
CA THR A 79 -21.69 -13.06 -82.25
C THR A 79 -21.49 -14.17 -81.22
N GLU A 80 -21.45 -15.44 -81.63
CA GLU A 80 -21.18 -16.56 -80.70
C GLU A 80 -19.81 -16.43 -80.00
N ARG A 81 -18.79 -15.88 -80.68
CA ARG A 81 -17.47 -15.68 -80.07
C ARG A 81 -17.45 -14.48 -79.13
N LEU A 82 -18.17 -13.41 -79.45
CA LEU A 82 -18.31 -12.23 -78.61
C LEU A 82 -19.10 -12.59 -77.34
N GLU A 83 -20.24 -13.28 -77.46
CA GLU A 83 -21.01 -13.80 -76.34
C GLU A 83 -20.19 -14.73 -75.43
N LYS A 84 -19.41 -15.66 -76.02
CA LYS A 84 -18.53 -16.56 -75.25
C LYS A 84 -17.37 -15.81 -74.59
N PHE A 85 -16.87 -14.73 -75.20
CA PHE A 85 -15.82 -13.89 -74.61
C PHE A 85 -16.37 -13.01 -73.48
N ASP A 86 -17.52 -12.37 -73.67
CA ASP A 86 -18.21 -11.59 -72.64
C ASP A 86 -18.65 -12.47 -71.47
N ALA A 87 -19.16 -13.69 -71.73
CA ALA A 87 -19.48 -14.65 -70.67
C ALA A 87 -18.21 -15.06 -69.88
N ALA A 88 -17.10 -15.35 -70.56
CA ALA A 88 -15.83 -15.67 -69.89
C ALA A 88 -15.24 -14.48 -69.13
N ASN A 89 -15.41 -13.25 -69.64
CA ASN A 89 -14.97 -12.02 -68.99
C ASN A 89 -15.83 -11.70 -67.76
N GLN A 90 -17.16 -11.81 -67.85
CA GLN A 90 -18.07 -11.69 -66.71
C GLN A 90 -17.79 -12.77 -65.65
N GLN A 91 -17.54 -14.01 -66.05
CA GLN A 91 -17.14 -15.08 -65.13
C GLN A 91 -15.80 -14.78 -64.45
N SER A 92 -14.82 -14.24 -65.18
CA SER A 92 -13.52 -13.86 -64.64
C SER A 92 -13.63 -12.69 -63.66
N LEU A 93 -14.45 -11.68 -63.96
CA LEU A 93 -14.76 -10.56 -63.06
C LEU A 93 -15.54 -11.01 -61.82
N ALA A 94 -16.45 -11.98 -61.94
CA ALA A 94 -17.17 -12.58 -60.82
C ALA A 94 -16.24 -13.40 -59.91
N LEU A 95 -15.33 -14.19 -60.49
CA LEU A 95 -14.28 -14.93 -59.76
C LEU A 95 -13.30 -13.98 -59.06
N ALA A 96 -12.87 -12.91 -59.73
CA ALA A 96 -12.01 -11.88 -59.14
C ALA A 96 -12.69 -11.20 -57.95
N LYS A 97 -13.95 -10.75 -58.10
CA LYS A 97 -14.73 -10.18 -57.00
C LYS A 97 -14.89 -11.15 -55.83
N ASN A 98 -15.22 -12.42 -56.10
CA ASN A 98 -15.40 -13.40 -55.02
C ASN A 98 -14.06 -13.78 -54.34
N SER A 99 -12.93 -13.65 -55.04
CA SER A 99 -11.60 -13.79 -54.45
C SER A 99 -11.22 -12.59 -53.58
N ASP A 100 -11.56 -11.38 -54.02
CA ASP A 100 -11.30 -10.13 -53.29
C ASP A 100 -12.16 -10.04 -52.01
N GLU A 101 -13.45 -10.36 -52.13
CA GLU A 101 -14.40 -10.47 -51.02
C GLU A 101 -13.96 -11.50 -49.96
N ARG A 102 -13.46 -12.67 -50.38
CA ARG A 102 -12.85 -13.66 -49.48
C ARG A 102 -11.52 -13.20 -48.88
N SER A 103 -10.72 -12.42 -49.62
CA SER A 103 -9.48 -11.83 -49.11
C SER A 103 -9.79 -10.84 -47.97
N ILE A 104 -10.77 -9.96 -48.19
CA ILE A 104 -11.27 -8.98 -47.21
C ILE A 104 -11.85 -9.69 -45.98
N GLU A 105 -12.65 -10.75 -46.17
CA GLU A 105 -13.17 -11.56 -45.06
C GLU A 105 -12.04 -12.24 -44.28
N SER A 106 -11.03 -12.79 -44.96
CA SER A 106 -9.87 -13.41 -44.33
C SER A 106 -9.00 -12.40 -43.58
N SER A 107 -8.80 -11.19 -44.10
CA SER A 107 -8.08 -10.12 -43.40
C SER A 107 -8.86 -9.63 -42.18
N ALA A 108 -10.18 -9.47 -42.28
CA ALA A 108 -11.00 -9.11 -41.13
C ALA A 108 -10.95 -10.19 -40.03
N ARG A 109 -11.01 -11.48 -40.40
CA ARG A 109 -10.86 -12.60 -39.48
C ARG A 109 -9.47 -12.64 -38.82
N THR A 110 -8.40 -12.34 -39.55
CA THR A 110 -7.04 -12.30 -38.98
C THR A 110 -6.86 -11.10 -38.05
N SER A 111 -7.31 -9.89 -38.41
CA SER A 111 -7.24 -8.74 -37.51
C SER A 111 -8.04 -8.93 -36.20
N ILE A 112 -9.20 -9.59 -36.24
CA ILE A 112 -9.95 -9.96 -35.01
C ILE A 112 -9.20 -11.01 -34.17
N LEU A 113 -8.42 -11.90 -34.79
CA LEU A 113 -7.58 -12.86 -34.07
C LEU A 113 -6.33 -12.21 -33.50
N GLU A 114 -5.73 -11.24 -34.19
CA GLU A 114 -4.61 -10.43 -33.72
C GLU A 114 -5.04 -9.52 -32.56
N GLU A 115 -6.21 -8.88 -32.65
CA GLU A 115 -6.83 -8.10 -31.57
C GLU A 115 -7.06 -8.97 -30.32
N LYS A 116 -7.63 -10.17 -30.48
CA LYS A 116 -7.86 -11.11 -29.36
C LYS A 116 -6.57 -11.72 -28.82
N LEU A 117 -5.53 -11.87 -29.64
CA LEU A 117 -4.21 -12.29 -29.18
C LEU A 117 -3.58 -11.18 -28.32
N GLY A 118 -3.68 -9.92 -28.76
CA GLY A 118 -3.30 -8.74 -27.98
C GLY A 118 -4.06 -8.68 -26.66
N GLU A 119 -5.40 -8.74 -26.70
CA GLU A 119 -6.24 -8.74 -25.50
C GLU A 119 -5.86 -9.87 -24.52
N SER A 120 -5.56 -11.08 -25.03
CA SER A 120 -5.15 -12.20 -24.20
C SER A 120 -3.75 -12.04 -23.59
N LEU A 121 -2.83 -11.35 -24.26
CA LEU A 121 -1.50 -11.01 -23.74
C LEU A 121 -1.58 -9.88 -22.70
N ASP A 122 -2.35 -8.83 -22.98
CA ASP A 122 -2.63 -7.73 -22.06
C ASP A 122 -3.32 -8.24 -20.78
N GLN A 123 -4.28 -9.16 -20.90
CA GLN A 123 -4.91 -9.84 -19.78
C GLN A 123 -3.87 -10.62 -18.93
N GLN A 124 -2.94 -11.33 -19.57
CA GLN A 124 -1.86 -12.05 -18.86
C GLN A 124 -0.91 -11.11 -18.11
N GLU A 125 -0.43 -10.01 -18.74
CA GLU A 125 0.43 -9.01 -18.06
C GLU A 125 -0.33 -8.34 -16.90
N SER A 126 -1.62 -8.07 -17.07
CA SER A 126 -2.46 -7.48 -16.02
C SER A 126 -2.61 -8.40 -14.81
N LEU A 127 -2.75 -9.71 -15.03
CA LEU A 127 -2.84 -10.70 -13.96
C LEU A 127 -1.50 -10.88 -13.23
N GLU A 128 -0.38 -10.95 -13.94
CA GLU A 128 0.96 -11.00 -13.33
C GLU A 128 1.23 -9.75 -12.48
N THR A 129 0.90 -8.57 -13.01
CA THR A 129 0.99 -7.29 -12.28
C THR A 129 0.14 -7.32 -11.02
N LEU A 130 -1.12 -7.75 -11.10
CA LEU A 130 -2.04 -7.83 -9.96
C LEU A 130 -1.54 -8.82 -8.88
N TYR A 131 -0.95 -9.95 -9.28
CA TYR A 131 -0.36 -10.90 -8.34
C TYR A 131 0.83 -10.30 -7.58
N VAL A 132 1.73 -9.59 -8.26
CA VAL A 132 2.88 -8.93 -7.63
C VAL A 132 2.43 -7.79 -6.71
N GLU A 133 1.52 -6.93 -7.16
CA GLU A 133 0.98 -5.83 -6.33
C GLU A 133 0.25 -6.36 -5.09
N LEU A 134 -0.56 -7.42 -5.21
CA LEU A 134 -1.26 -8.02 -4.08
C LEU A 134 -0.32 -8.72 -3.10
N ALA A 135 0.75 -9.37 -3.60
CA ALA A 135 1.79 -9.99 -2.78
C ALA A 135 2.58 -8.93 -1.99
N ASN A 136 3.10 -7.91 -2.67
CA ASN A 136 3.85 -6.81 -2.06
C ASN A 136 3.00 -6.07 -1.01
N ASN A 137 1.74 -5.75 -1.32
CA ASN A 137 0.81 -5.08 -0.41
C ASN A 137 0.47 -5.95 0.82
N ARG A 138 0.42 -7.28 0.68
CA ARG A 138 0.29 -8.20 1.82
C ARG A 138 1.54 -8.21 2.69
N GLU A 139 2.73 -8.28 2.11
CA GLU A 139 3.99 -8.27 2.86
C GLU A 139 4.22 -6.92 3.58
N GLU A 140 4.03 -5.80 2.88
CA GLU A 140 4.18 -4.45 3.43
C GLU A 140 3.23 -4.21 4.61
N ARG A 141 1.98 -4.69 4.53
CA ARG A 141 1.01 -4.63 5.63
C ARG A 141 1.41 -5.48 6.82
N LEU A 142 1.85 -6.72 6.60
CA LEU A 142 2.32 -7.61 7.66
C LEU A 142 3.59 -7.06 8.33
N LEU A 143 4.48 -6.41 7.56
CA LEU A 143 5.65 -5.73 8.09
C LEU A 143 5.28 -4.50 8.92
N ALA A 144 4.26 -3.72 8.52
CA ALA A 144 3.75 -2.61 9.30
C ALA A 144 3.08 -3.07 10.61
N GLU A 145 2.35 -4.19 10.61
CA GLU A 145 1.85 -4.82 11.85
C GLU A 145 3.01 -5.22 12.77
N VAL A 146 4.09 -5.78 12.23
CA VAL A 146 5.31 -6.12 13.00
C VAL A 146 6.01 -4.87 13.54
N GLU A 147 6.15 -3.81 12.74
CA GLU A 147 6.74 -2.53 13.17
C GLU A 147 5.98 -1.97 14.37
N GLN A 148 4.65 -1.94 14.30
CA GLN A 148 3.79 -1.49 15.40
C GLN A 148 3.91 -2.38 16.64
N LEU A 149 4.00 -3.71 16.48
CA LEU A 149 4.19 -4.64 17.60
C LEU A 149 5.55 -4.47 18.28
N LEU A 150 6.63 -4.24 17.51
CA LEU A 150 7.94 -3.94 18.09
C LEU A 150 7.98 -2.57 18.79
N ILE A 151 7.28 -1.56 18.27
CA ILE A 151 7.14 -0.24 18.92
C ILE A 151 6.42 -0.39 20.26
N ILE A 152 5.31 -1.15 20.30
CA ILE A 152 4.58 -1.46 21.53
C ILE A 152 5.49 -2.22 22.51
N ALA A 153 6.20 -3.24 22.04
CA ALA A 153 7.13 -4.01 22.88
C ALA A 153 8.19 -3.10 23.52
N ASN A 154 8.82 -2.21 22.72
CA ASN A 154 9.87 -1.31 23.19
C ASN A 154 9.32 -0.25 24.16
N GLN A 155 8.13 0.30 23.90
CA GLN A 155 7.47 1.23 24.80
C GLN A 155 7.16 0.58 26.16
N GLN A 156 6.70 -0.67 26.17
CA GLN A 156 6.41 -1.43 27.40
C GLN A 156 7.69 -1.78 28.18
N LEU A 157 8.83 -2.00 27.51
CA LEU A 157 10.14 -2.14 28.15
C LEU A 157 10.61 -0.81 28.75
N GLN A 158 10.61 0.27 27.97
CA GLN A 158 11.21 1.56 28.34
C GLN A 158 10.38 2.39 29.35
N LEU A 159 9.05 2.33 29.31
CA LEU A 159 8.19 3.14 30.19
C LEU A 159 7.72 2.41 31.44
N ALA A 160 7.62 1.08 31.41
CA ALA A 160 6.96 0.29 32.45
C ALA A 160 7.74 -0.97 32.88
N GLY A 161 8.93 -1.23 32.30
CA GLY A 161 9.69 -2.45 32.58
C GLY A 161 8.91 -3.75 32.34
N ASN A 162 7.83 -3.72 31.55
CA ASN A 162 6.81 -4.77 31.57
C ASN A 162 7.18 -5.92 30.62
N ILE A 163 8.16 -6.72 31.06
CA ILE A 163 8.71 -7.89 30.37
C ILE A 163 7.59 -8.80 29.86
N LYS A 164 6.47 -8.97 30.59
CA LYS A 164 5.35 -9.84 30.20
C LYS A 164 4.59 -9.30 28.99
N LEU A 165 4.24 -8.02 28.96
CA LEU A 165 3.56 -7.41 27.82
C LEU A 165 4.49 -7.28 26.60
N SER A 166 5.76 -6.92 26.82
CA SER A 166 6.75 -6.87 25.74
C SER A 166 7.03 -8.24 25.13
N LEU A 167 7.17 -9.29 25.95
CA LEU A 167 7.35 -10.67 25.47
C LEU A 167 6.14 -11.14 24.65
N LEU A 168 4.91 -10.84 25.08
CA LEU A 168 3.69 -11.14 24.33
C LEU A 168 3.67 -10.41 22.96
N ALA A 169 4.06 -9.13 22.94
CA ALA A 169 4.15 -8.35 21.70
C ALA A 169 5.24 -8.90 20.75
N LEU A 170 6.43 -9.27 21.25
CA LEU A 170 7.48 -9.90 20.45
C LEU A 170 7.08 -11.29 19.92
N GLN A 171 6.42 -12.12 20.74
CA GLN A 171 5.90 -13.42 20.31
C GLN A 171 4.82 -13.28 19.22
N THR A 172 3.97 -12.26 19.34
CA THR A 172 3.00 -11.91 18.29
C THR A 172 3.71 -11.42 17.02
N ALA A 173 4.82 -10.68 17.16
CA ALA A 173 5.63 -10.23 16.04
C ALA A 173 6.32 -11.39 15.29
N ASP A 174 6.96 -12.36 15.98
CA ASP A 174 7.49 -13.55 15.27
C ASP A 174 6.36 -14.39 14.66
N SER A 175 5.19 -14.52 15.32
CA SER A 175 4.03 -15.21 14.73
C SER A 175 3.48 -14.51 13.46
N ARG A 176 3.68 -13.20 13.30
CA ARG A 176 3.43 -12.47 12.05
C ARG A 176 4.54 -12.71 11.02
N LEU A 177 5.81 -12.62 11.43
CA LEU A 177 6.95 -12.88 10.55
C LEU A 177 7.03 -14.34 10.06
N GLN A 178 6.46 -15.29 10.79
CA GLN A 178 6.27 -16.69 10.37
C GLN A 178 5.36 -16.83 9.13
N GLN A 179 4.62 -15.79 8.74
CA GLN A 179 3.74 -15.78 7.56
C GLN A 179 4.40 -15.18 6.31
N LEU A 180 5.71 -14.91 6.37
CA LEU A 180 6.50 -14.29 5.30
C LEU A 180 7.74 -15.16 5.00
N ASP A 181 7.79 -15.76 3.81
CA ASP A 181 8.82 -16.72 3.39
C ASP A 181 10.13 -16.07 2.88
N SER A 182 10.35 -14.79 3.20
CA SER A 182 11.46 -13.98 2.68
C SER A 182 12.81 -14.28 3.38
N LEU A 183 13.87 -14.41 2.58
CA LEU A 183 15.25 -14.54 3.09
C LEU A 183 15.69 -13.33 3.94
N GLN A 184 15.10 -12.16 3.69
CA GLN A 184 15.40 -10.92 4.40
C GLN A 184 14.66 -10.88 5.75
N VAL A 185 13.40 -11.32 5.77
CA VAL A 185 12.63 -11.59 7.00
C VAL A 185 13.35 -12.59 7.91
N THR A 186 14.05 -13.59 7.35
CA THR A 186 14.78 -14.59 8.14
C THR A 186 15.83 -13.98 9.10
N GLN A 187 16.50 -12.89 8.71
CA GLN A 187 17.45 -12.19 9.60
C GLN A 187 16.72 -11.42 10.71
N LEU A 188 15.61 -10.76 10.38
CA LEU A 188 14.76 -10.07 11.35
C LEU A 188 14.17 -11.05 12.38
N ARG A 189 13.65 -12.21 11.94
CA ARG A 189 13.16 -13.28 12.82
C ARG A 189 14.23 -13.77 13.78
N LYS A 190 15.48 -13.93 13.32
CA LYS A 190 16.61 -14.28 14.19
C LYS A 190 16.86 -13.22 15.26
N SER A 191 16.76 -11.93 14.93
CA SER A 191 16.90 -10.82 15.89
C SER A 191 15.77 -10.84 16.94
N VAL A 192 14.51 -10.91 16.49
CA VAL A 192 13.33 -10.99 17.37
C VAL A 192 13.37 -12.23 18.27
N ALA A 193 13.80 -13.38 17.75
CA ALA A 193 13.97 -14.60 18.54
C ALA A 193 15.09 -14.48 19.60
N GLN A 194 16.18 -13.77 19.30
CA GLN A 194 17.22 -13.46 20.30
C GLN A 194 16.71 -12.51 21.39
N ASP A 195 15.90 -11.52 21.04
CA ASP A 195 15.30 -10.59 22.02
C ASP A 195 14.26 -11.30 22.90
N ILE A 196 13.44 -12.19 22.32
CA ILE A 196 12.55 -13.10 23.07
C ILE A 196 13.36 -13.94 24.07
N GLN A 197 14.47 -14.54 23.64
CA GLN A 197 15.33 -15.35 24.52
C GLN A 197 15.99 -14.51 25.64
N ARG A 198 16.42 -13.27 25.35
CA ARG A 198 16.95 -12.34 26.36
C ARG A 198 15.90 -12.04 27.43
N LEU A 199 14.68 -11.66 27.02
CA LEU A 199 13.58 -11.37 27.94
C LEU A 199 13.13 -12.61 28.74
N GLN A 200 13.13 -13.79 28.14
CA GLN A 200 12.81 -15.05 28.81
C GLN A 200 13.86 -15.52 29.84
N ALA A 201 15.11 -15.07 29.69
CA ALA A 201 16.19 -15.36 30.64
C ALA A 201 16.18 -14.42 31.87
N MET A 202 15.36 -13.36 31.86
CA MET A 202 15.21 -12.45 33.01
C MET A 202 14.35 -13.12 34.10
N PRO A 203 14.70 -12.97 35.39
CA PRO A 203 13.89 -13.53 36.47
C PRO A 203 12.53 -12.81 36.55
N LEU A 204 11.44 -13.59 36.53
CA LEU A 204 10.09 -13.03 36.64
C LEU A 204 9.83 -12.56 38.07
N ILE A 205 9.63 -11.25 38.25
CA ILE A 205 9.21 -10.63 39.51
C ILE A 205 7.78 -11.07 39.84
N ASP A 206 7.56 -11.60 41.05
CA ASP A 206 6.24 -11.95 41.56
C ASP A 206 5.52 -10.74 42.16
N VAL A 207 5.09 -9.85 41.27
CA VAL A 207 4.26 -8.67 41.58
C VAL A 207 3.01 -9.06 42.38
N VAL A 208 2.44 -10.25 42.14
CA VAL A 208 1.21 -10.70 42.82
C VAL A 208 1.51 -11.07 44.27
N GLY A 209 2.49 -11.95 44.52
CA GLY A 209 2.91 -12.32 45.89
C GLY A 209 3.45 -11.14 46.69
N MET A 210 4.16 -10.20 46.04
CA MET A 210 4.56 -8.94 46.67
C MET A 210 3.36 -8.07 47.05
N SER A 211 2.34 -7.96 46.17
CA SER A 211 1.12 -7.18 46.47
C SER A 211 0.29 -7.78 47.61
N LEU A 212 0.28 -9.11 47.76
CA LEU A 212 -0.38 -9.81 48.86
C LEU A 212 0.38 -9.64 50.19
N LYS A 213 1.71 -9.63 50.15
CA LYS A 213 2.54 -9.29 51.33
C LYS A 213 2.31 -7.87 51.80
N LEU A 214 2.18 -6.91 50.89
CA LEU A 214 1.85 -5.51 51.24
C LEU A 214 0.47 -5.38 51.87
N GLU A 215 -0.54 -6.08 51.35
CA GLU A 215 -1.89 -6.05 51.93
C GLU A 215 -1.90 -6.66 53.34
N SER A 216 -1.36 -7.87 53.50
CA SER A 216 -1.28 -8.54 54.80
C SER A 216 -0.43 -7.75 55.82
N LEU A 217 0.55 -6.98 55.35
CA LEU A 217 1.32 -6.06 56.18
C LEU A 217 0.47 -4.86 56.60
N ALA A 218 -0.28 -4.23 55.68
CA ALA A 218 -1.17 -3.11 55.96
C ALA A 218 -2.28 -3.48 56.96
N ASP A 219 -2.87 -4.67 56.82
CA ASP A 219 -3.83 -5.22 57.79
C ASP A 219 -3.19 -5.40 59.18
N SER A 220 -1.93 -5.86 59.23
CA SER A 220 -1.23 -6.08 60.52
C SER A 220 -0.94 -4.79 61.30
N VAL A 221 -0.90 -3.61 60.64
CA VAL A 221 -0.56 -2.31 61.27
C VAL A 221 -1.49 -1.96 62.44
N ASP A 222 -2.74 -2.41 62.42
CA ASP A 222 -3.69 -2.18 63.53
C ASP A 222 -3.33 -2.92 64.82
N HIS A 223 -2.56 -4.01 64.72
CA HIS A 223 -2.19 -4.87 65.84
C HIS A 223 -0.75 -4.68 66.32
N LEU A 224 0.06 -3.90 65.60
CA LEU A 224 1.45 -3.61 66.01
C LEU A 224 1.48 -2.74 67.30
N PRO A 225 2.28 -3.09 68.32
CA PRO A 225 2.33 -2.34 69.57
C PRO A 225 3.12 -1.03 69.42
N LEU A 226 2.54 0.10 69.85
CA LEU A 226 3.21 1.40 69.85
C LEU A 226 4.10 1.59 71.09
N VAL A 227 5.21 2.32 70.93
CA VAL A 227 6.09 2.67 72.06
C VAL A 227 5.33 3.44 73.15
N SER A 228 4.37 4.28 72.75
CA SER A 228 3.50 5.07 73.64
C SER A 228 2.39 4.24 74.32
N GLU A 229 2.08 3.04 73.84
CA GLU A 229 1.08 2.15 74.46
C GLU A 229 1.67 1.37 75.64
N ARG A 230 3.01 1.37 75.79
CA ARG A 230 3.65 1.01 77.06
C ARG A 230 3.20 1.96 78.16
N HIS A 231 2.19 1.55 78.90
CA HIS A 231 2.02 2.01 80.27
C HIS A 231 3.36 1.76 80.99
N PRO A 232 3.91 2.75 81.73
CA PRO A 232 5.02 2.46 82.62
C PRO A 232 4.54 1.39 83.59
N GLU A 233 5.19 0.22 83.56
CA GLU A 233 4.98 -0.84 84.54
C GLU A 233 5.10 -0.18 85.91
N SER A 234 4.00 -0.16 86.66
CA SER A 234 3.86 0.69 87.83
C SER A 234 4.74 0.16 88.94
N ALA A 235 6.00 0.59 88.92
CA ALA A 235 7.00 0.30 89.92
C ALA A 235 6.44 0.72 91.28
N MET A 236 5.91 -0.27 92.01
CA MET A 236 5.28 -0.05 93.30
C MET A 236 6.27 0.72 94.16
N PRO A 237 5.88 1.86 94.76
CA PRO A 237 6.81 2.70 95.47
C PRO A 237 7.43 1.85 96.58
N VAL A 238 8.73 1.56 96.44
CA VAL A 238 9.46 0.75 97.41
C VAL A 238 9.43 1.52 98.73
N GLU A 239 8.60 1.05 99.66
CA GLU A 239 8.33 1.76 100.91
C GLU A 239 9.59 1.69 101.77
N ASN A 240 10.43 2.72 101.63
CA ASN A 240 11.68 2.87 102.36
C ASN A 240 11.35 3.05 103.85
N ALA A 241 11.32 1.94 104.57
CA ALA A 241 11.04 1.88 106.01
C ALA A 241 12.09 2.71 106.78
N VAL A 242 11.76 3.96 107.08
CA VAL A 242 12.67 4.90 107.74
C VAL A 242 12.82 4.50 109.21
N PRO A 243 14.04 4.16 109.68
CA PRO A 243 14.25 3.79 111.08
C PRO A 243 14.03 4.99 112.02
N ASN A 244 13.44 4.69 113.17
CA ASN A 244 13.05 5.64 114.22
C ASN A 244 14.19 6.52 114.75
N GLN A 245 14.09 7.86 114.59
CA GLN A 245 14.44 8.84 115.64
C GLN A 245 13.92 10.27 115.40
N ASN A 246 13.91 11.08 116.47
CA ASN A 246 13.67 12.53 116.56
C ASN A 246 12.49 13.18 115.80
N ARG A 247 11.31 13.19 116.44
CA ARG A 247 10.10 13.88 115.92
C ARG A 247 10.16 15.42 115.95
N TRP A 248 11.01 16.03 116.77
CA TRP A 248 11.11 17.51 116.85
C TRP A 248 11.88 18.17 115.70
N GLN A 249 12.62 17.39 114.89
CA GLN A 249 13.33 17.90 113.71
C GLN A 249 12.48 17.83 112.42
N LYS A 250 11.35 17.10 112.42
CA LYS A 250 10.43 17.07 111.28
C LYS A 250 9.63 18.37 111.14
N LEU A 251 9.03 18.85 112.25
CA LEU A 251 8.15 20.02 112.23
C LEU A 251 8.85 21.29 111.71
N THR A 252 10.15 21.45 112.01
CA THR A 252 10.97 22.57 111.51
C THR A 252 11.44 22.39 110.07
N TYR A 253 11.48 21.16 109.55
CA TYR A 253 11.85 20.88 108.17
C TYR A 253 10.65 20.95 107.23
N GLU A 254 9.48 20.47 107.64
CA GLU A 254 8.22 20.54 106.87
C GLU A 254 7.84 21.99 106.54
N ILE A 255 7.84 22.89 107.54
CA ILE A 255 7.57 24.33 107.33
C ILE A 255 8.60 24.99 106.41
N TRP A 256 9.87 24.60 106.50
CA TRP A 256 10.94 25.12 105.63
C TRP A 256 10.87 24.56 104.20
N GLN A 257 10.35 23.35 104.03
CA GLN A 257 10.17 22.68 102.75
C GLN A 257 8.96 23.24 101.98
N ASP A 258 7.85 23.55 102.68
CA ASP A 258 6.70 24.25 102.09
C ASP A 258 7.03 25.67 101.64
N PHE A 259 7.86 26.41 102.40
CA PHE A 259 8.32 27.72 101.93
C PHE A 259 9.28 27.65 100.73
N LYS A 260 9.85 26.47 100.44
CA LYS A 260 10.74 26.22 99.29
C LYS A 260 10.02 25.65 98.07
N SER A 261 8.86 25.01 98.24
CA SER A 261 8.05 24.49 97.12
C SER A 261 7.44 25.62 96.28
N MET A 262 7.18 26.78 96.88
CA MET A 262 6.61 27.96 96.23
C MET A 262 7.56 28.67 95.23
N ILE A 263 8.84 28.30 95.16
CA ILE A 263 9.78 28.77 94.13
C ILE A 263 10.48 27.55 93.49
N ARG A 264 9.70 26.73 92.78
CA ARG A 264 10.20 25.62 91.97
C ARG A 264 10.85 26.14 90.69
N ILE A 265 12.16 26.42 90.74
CA ILE A 265 12.97 26.67 89.53
C ILE A 265 13.20 25.33 88.83
N GLU A 266 12.18 24.90 88.08
CA GLU A 266 12.23 23.70 87.25
C GLU A 266 12.98 24.01 85.95
N ARG A 267 14.17 23.44 85.82
CA ARG A 267 14.98 23.54 84.61
C ARG A 267 14.42 22.54 83.59
N ILE A 268 13.66 23.03 82.61
CA ILE A 268 13.01 22.21 81.58
C ILE A 268 14.05 21.72 80.56
N ASP A 269 14.93 20.81 81.00
CA ASP A 269 15.96 20.13 80.20
C ASP A 269 15.51 18.69 79.83
N ARG A 270 14.23 18.55 79.49
CA ARG A 270 13.66 17.43 78.72
C ARG A 270 12.25 17.81 78.26
N ALA A 271 12.00 17.71 76.95
CA ALA A 271 10.64 17.70 76.44
C ALA A 271 10.06 16.30 76.67
N GLU A 272 9.29 16.13 77.73
CA GLU A 272 8.37 15.00 77.83
C GLU A 272 7.38 15.10 76.66
N PRO A 273 7.18 14.05 75.85
CA PRO A 273 6.13 14.06 74.85
C PRO A 273 4.79 14.26 75.58
N PRO A 274 3.99 15.30 75.26
CA PRO A 274 2.68 15.43 75.87
C PRO A 274 1.88 14.17 75.55
N LEU A 275 1.19 13.63 76.56
CA LEU A 275 0.35 12.43 76.45
C LEU A 275 -0.48 12.52 75.17
N LEU A 276 -0.14 11.67 74.19
CA LEU A 276 -0.71 11.75 72.85
C LEU A 276 -2.22 11.51 72.98
N ALA A 277 -3.01 12.54 72.64
CA ALA A 277 -4.47 12.41 72.57
C ALA A 277 -4.81 11.18 71.69
N PRO A 278 -5.77 10.31 72.09
CA PRO A 278 -5.98 8.99 71.47
C PRO A 278 -6.04 8.97 69.94
N ASP A 279 -6.54 10.05 69.31
CA ASP A 279 -6.59 10.23 67.86
C ASP A 279 -5.22 10.10 67.16
N GLN A 280 -4.12 10.50 67.80
CA GLN A 280 -2.80 10.55 67.15
C GLN A 280 -2.23 9.16 66.84
N ASN A 281 -2.52 8.16 67.69
CA ASN A 281 -2.15 6.76 67.42
C ASN A 281 -2.93 6.20 66.23
N PHE A 282 -4.20 6.58 66.08
CA PHE A 282 -5.03 6.19 64.93
C PHE A 282 -4.50 6.79 63.62
N PHE A 283 -4.23 8.10 63.60
CA PHE A 283 -3.66 8.75 62.40
C PHE A 283 -2.29 8.20 62.01
N LEU A 284 -1.44 7.79 62.97
CA LEU A 284 -0.16 7.15 62.68
C LEU A 284 -0.34 5.80 61.95
N ARG A 285 -1.21 4.92 62.47
CA ARG A 285 -1.53 3.62 61.86
C ARG A 285 -2.08 3.82 60.44
N GLU A 286 -3.03 4.74 60.27
CA GLU A 286 -3.66 5.03 58.97
C GLU A 286 -2.69 5.64 57.95
N ASN A 287 -1.75 6.49 58.38
CA ASN A 287 -0.70 7.02 57.49
C ASN A 287 0.23 5.91 56.98
N ILE A 288 0.57 4.92 57.82
CA ILE A 288 1.40 3.77 57.40
C ILE A 288 0.62 2.88 56.44
N LYS A 289 -0.66 2.58 56.70
CA LYS A 289 -1.54 1.88 55.75
C LYS A 289 -1.59 2.59 54.40
N LEU A 290 -1.79 3.92 54.40
CA LEU A 290 -1.84 4.72 53.17
C LEU A 290 -0.51 4.63 52.40
N ARG A 291 0.65 4.62 53.07
CA ARG A 291 1.96 4.39 52.43
C ARG A 291 2.05 2.99 51.83
N LEU A 292 1.67 1.95 52.56
CA LEU A 292 1.71 0.56 52.07
C LEU A 292 0.75 0.32 50.89
N LEU A 293 -0.43 0.92 50.90
CA LEU A 293 -1.39 0.90 49.79
C LEU A 293 -0.87 1.71 48.58
N THR A 294 -0.20 2.84 48.79
CA THR A 294 0.42 3.61 47.70
C THR A 294 1.60 2.84 47.10
N ALA A 295 2.43 2.20 47.93
CA ALA A 295 3.47 1.27 47.47
C ALA A 295 2.87 0.08 46.69
N ARG A 296 1.72 -0.46 47.11
CA ARG A 296 1.02 -1.53 46.37
C ARG A 296 0.53 -1.06 45.00
N ILE A 297 0.05 0.18 44.88
CA ILE A 297 -0.32 0.78 43.59
C ILE A 297 0.93 1.00 42.71
N ALA A 298 2.00 1.56 43.28
CA ALA A 298 3.26 1.80 42.58
C ALA A 298 3.89 0.49 42.07
N LEU A 299 3.88 -0.57 42.88
CA LEU A 299 4.29 -1.93 42.51
C LEU A 299 3.51 -2.47 41.30
N LEU A 300 2.18 -2.32 41.31
CA LEU A 300 1.33 -2.74 40.18
C LEU A 300 1.61 -1.91 38.92
N GLN A 301 1.92 -0.62 39.08
CA GLN A 301 2.31 0.31 38.02
C GLN A 301 3.79 0.17 37.58
N HIS A 302 4.57 -0.67 38.27
CA HIS A 302 6.02 -0.86 38.07
C HIS A 302 6.87 0.40 38.36
N ASP A 303 6.34 1.36 39.13
CA ASP A 303 7.07 2.54 39.61
C ASP A 303 7.90 2.20 40.85
N GLU A 304 9.15 1.75 40.63
CA GLU A 304 10.11 1.49 41.71
C GLU A 304 10.43 2.75 42.54
N VAL A 305 10.41 3.93 41.93
CA VAL A 305 10.84 5.18 42.57
C VAL A 305 9.84 5.61 43.64
N THR A 306 8.54 5.47 43.38
CA THR A 306 7.49 5.69 44.39
C THR A 306 7.41 4.53 45.37
N TYR A 307 7.44 3.28 44.88
CA TYR A 307 7.45 2.07 45.71
C TYR A 307 8.51 2.11 46.82
N ARG A 308 9.78 2.35 46.46
CA ARG A 308 10.88 2.39 47.42
C ARG A 308 10.72 3.53 48.42
N LYS A 309 10.26 4.71 48.00
CA LYS A 309 10.04 5.87 48.90
C LYS A 309 8.94 5.61 49.93
N ASP A 310 7.84 4.97 49.52
CA ASP A 310 6.75 4.66 50.44
C ASP A 310 7.09 3.52 51.40
N LEU A 311 7.91 2.53 50.97
CA LEU A 311 8.49 1.53 51.87
C LEU A 311 9.53 2.13 52.84
N GLU A 312 10.43 2.98 52.36
CA GLU A 312 11.42 3.70 53.18
C GLU A 312 10.74 4.61 54.22
N ALA A 313 9.63 5.26 53.83
CA ALA A 313 8.77 5.96 54.77
C ALA A 313 8.15 5.00 55.80
N ALA A 314 7.48 3.92 55.37
CA ALA A 314 6.83 2.98 56.28
C ALA A 314 7.83 2.37 57.30
N ASP A 315 9.02 1.98 56.84
CA ASP A 315 10.14 1.53 57.67
C ASP A 315 10.56 2.56 58.72
N HIS A 316 10.74 3.82 58.31
CA HIS A 316 11.13 4.91 59.20
C HIS A 316 10.03 5.22 60.25
N TRP A 317 8.76 5.32 59.85
CA TRP A 317 7.64 5.55 60.76
C TRP A 317 7.45 4.37 61.75
N LEU A 318 7.66 3.12 61.30
CA LEU A 318 7.69 1.95 62.19
C LEU A 318 8.83 2.04 63.22
N LYS A 319 10.06 2.31 62.76
CA LYS A 319 11.24 2.44 63.63
C LYS A 319 11.17 3.60 64.62
N ALA A 320 10.46 4.69 64.27
CA ALA A 320 10.30 5.86 65.12
C ALA A 320 9.23 5.71 66.22
N HIS A 321 8.19 4.91 66.00
CA HIS A 321 6.98 4.93 66.85
C HIS A 321 6.49 3.57 67.39
N PHE A 322 6.93 2.44 66.83
CA PHE A 322 6.48 1.10 67.22
C PHE A 322 7.53 0.33 68.01
N ASP A 323 7.11 -0.64 68.83
CA ASP A 323 8.03 -1.33 69.73
C ASP A 323 8.92 -2.35 69.00
N LEU A 324 10.14 -1.92 68.68
CA LEU A 324 11.22 -2.74 68.10
C LEU A 324 11.64 -3.97 68.94
N ARG A 325 11.14 -4.12 70.18
CA ARG A 325 11.38 -5.32 70.99
C ARG A 325 10.39 -6.44 70.67
N GLU A 326 9.20 -6.11 70.20
CA GLU A 326 8.13 -7.08 69.99
C GLU A 326 8.28 -7.87 68.69
N LEU A 327 7.70 -9.08 68.67
CA LEU A 327 7.87 -10.00 67.55
C LEU A 327 7.21 -9.49 66.27
N GLU A 328 5.99 -8.96 66.36
CA GLU A 328 5.25 -8.52 65.17
C GLU A 328 5.88 -7.28 64.52
N THR A 329 6.40 -6.33 65.30
CA THR A 329 7.15 -5.18 64.77
C THR A 329 8.40 -5.63 64.00
N LYS A 330 9.10 -6.68 64.48
CA LYS A 330 10.24 -7.27 63.78
C LYS A 330 9.82 -7.99 62.51
N ASN A 331 8.73 -8.75 62.54
CA ASN A 331 8.16 -9.43 61.37
C ASN A 331 7.76 -8.42 60.28
N ALA A 332 7.11 -7.31 60.67
CA ALA A 332 6.73 -6.22 59.79
C ALA A 332 7.95 -5.56 59.12
N LEU A 333 8.96 -5.19 59.91
CA LEU A 333 10.19 -4.58 59.40
C LEU A 333 10.98 -5.53 58.50
N ALA A 334 11.15 -6.80 58.88
CA ALA A 334 11.81 -7.81 58.03
C ALA A 334 11.04 -8.06 56.72
N THR A 335 9.71 -7.90 56.72
CA THR A 335 8.88 -7.97 55.51
C THR A 335 9.13 -6.77 54.60
N ILE A 336 9.23 -5.56 55.14
CA ILE A 336 9.59 -4.34 54.37
C ILE A 336 11.01 -4.42 53.83
N GLU A 337 11.97 -4.92 54.62
CA GLU A 337 13.36 -5.15 54.19
C GLU A 337 13.42 -6.16 53.05
N THR A 338 12.69 -7.28 53.16
CA THR A 338 12.59 -8.29 52.09
C THR A 338 11.96 -7.73 50.80
N LEU A 339 10.94 -6.88 50.92
CA LEU A 339 10.24 -6.26 49.78
C LEU A 339 11.07 -5.14 49.11
N SER A 340 11.73 -4.31 49.91
CA SER A 340 12.60 -3.23 49.40
C SER A 340 13.94 -3.73 48.83
N ALA A 341 14.36 -4.96 49.20
CA ALA A 341 15.51 -5.65 48.62
C ALA A 341 15.19 -6.38 47.29
N SER A 342 13.92 -6.56 46.92
CA SER A 342 13.55 -7.06 45.59
C SER A 342 13.45 -5.92 44.59
N ASN A 343 14.45 -5.77 43.73
CA ASN A 343 14.44 -4.83 42.60
C ASN A 343 13.21 -5.07 41.71
N ILE A 344 12.52 -3.99 41.34
CA ILE A 344 11.37 -4.00 40.42
C ILE A 344 11.84 -3.70 39.00
N VAL A 345 12.85 -2.83 38.86
CA VAL A 345 13.54 -2.58 37.59
C VAL A 345 14.71 -3.56 37.47
N LEU A 346 14.57 -4.52 36.56
CA LEU A 346 15.71 -5.22 35.96
C LEU A 346 16.29 -4.33 34.86
N ASP A 347 17.61 -4.37 34.65
CA ASP A 347 18.25 -3.67 33.53
C ASP A 347 17.74 -4.28 32.20
N VAL A 348 16.99 -3.49 31.44
CA VAL A 348 16.10 -4.02 30.39
C VAL A 348 16.87 -4.11 29.07
N PRO A 349 16.98 -5.28 28.43
CA PRO A 349 17.77 -5.43 27.21
C PRO A 349 17.15 -4.63 26.05
N ASP A 350 17.96 -3.77 25.43
CA ASP A 350 17.51 -2.93 24.32
C ASP A 350 17.16 -3.77 23.07
N ILE A 351 15.94 -3.56 22.57
CA ILE A 351 15.41 -4.21 21.35
C ILE A 351 15.37 -3.26 20.14
N SER A 352 15.90 -2.04 20.27
CA SER A 352 16.09 -1.09 19.16
C SER A 352 16.82 -1.67 17.94
N PRO A 353 17.76 -2.64 18.05
CA PRO A 353 18.33 -3.32 16.88
C PRO A 353 17.28 -4.04 16.01
N SER A 354 16.29 -4.70 16.62
CA SER A 354 15.21 -5.37 15.89
C SER A 354 14.26 -4.38 15.23
N LEU A 355 13.97 -3.25 15.87
CA LEU A 355 13.23 -2.13 15.26
C LEU A 355 13.97 -1.55 14.03
N ALA A 356 15.27 -1.28 14.16
CA ALA A 356 16.08 -0.74 13.08
C ALA A 356 16.15 -1.69 11.86
N LEU A 357 16.09 -3.01 12.09
CA LEU A 357 16.00 -4.01 11.01
C LEU A 357 14.63 -3.97 10.29
N VAL A 358 13.51 -3.78 11.00
CA VAL A 358 12.18 -3.62 10.38
C VAL A 358 12.13 -2.41 9.48
N SER A 359 12.44 -1.22 10.00
CA SER A 359 12.32 0.01 9.21
C SER A 359 13.30 0.03 8.04
N LYS A 360 14.48 -0.60 8.17
CA LYS A 360 15.41 -0.82 7.05
C LYS A 360 14.83 -1.76 5.98
N TYR A 361 14.14 -2.83 6.36
CA TYR A 361 13.49 -3.73 5.39
C TYR A 361 12.33 -3.03 4.68
N LYS A 362 11.51 -2.27 5.41
CA LYS A 362 10.42 -1.44 4.87
C LYS A 362 10.90 -0.46 3.80
N LEU A 363 11.97 0.29 4.07
CA LEU A 363 12.62 1.19 3.11
C LEU A 363 13.17 0.46 1.86
N SER A 364 13.52 -0.83 1.97
CA SER A 364 13.95 -1.63 0.81
C SER A 364 12.78 -2.11 -0.06
N LEU A 365 11.62 -2.42 0.55
CA LEU A 365 10.38 -2.71 -0.19
C LEU A 365 9.85 -1.46 -0.89
N GLU A 366 9.74 -0.33 -0.17
CA GLU A 366 9.29 0.96 -0.69
C GLU A 366 10.13 1.40 -1.91
N ARG A 367 11.46 1.34 -1.79
CA ARG A 367 12.37 1.64 -2.91
C ARG A 367 12.20 0.69 -4.11
N THR A 368 11.84 -0.57 -3.87
CA THR A 368 11.59 -1.54 -4.94
C THR A 368 10.27 -1.25 -5.65
N ASN A 369 9.22 -0.90 -4.90
CA ASN A 369 7.93 -0.46 -5.44
C ASN A 369 8.10 0.81 -6.31
N ILE A 370 8.81 1.84 -5.82
CA ILE A 370 9.09 3.08 -6.58
C ILE A 370 9.82 2.78 -7.90
N ASN A 371 10.92 2.02 -7.86
CA ASN A 371 11.67 1.64 -9.06
C ASN A 371 10.80 0.91 -10.10
N SER A 372 9.84 0.09 -9.66
CA SER A 372 8.91 -0.64 -10.56
C SER A 372 7.95 0.31 -11.29
N HIS A 373 7.45 1.34 -10.61
CA HIS A 373 6.56 2.35 -11.19
C HIS A 373 7.31 3.24 -12.19
N ASP A 374 8.50 3.73 -11.83
CA ASP A 374 9.32 4.55 -12.75
C ASP A 374 9.72 3.76 -14.01
N SER A 375 10.04 2.46 -13.87
CA SER A 375 10.34 1.60 -15.02
C SER A 375 9.13 1.41 -15.96
N LYS A 376 7.91 1.23 -15.43
CA LYS A 376 6.70 1.14 -16.26
C LYS A 376 6.32 2.50 -16.89
N ALA A 377 6.57 3.62 -16.21
CA ALA A 377 6.37 4.96 -16.76
C ALA A 377 7.32 5.26 -17.93
N ALA A 378 8.60 4.89 -17.81
CA ALA A 378 9.56 5.02 -18.89
C ALA A 378 9.17 4.17 -20.12
N ALA A 379 8.80 2.90 -19.91
CA ALA A 379 8.42 1.97 -20.97
C ALA A 379 7.17 2.41 -21.76
N LYS A 380 6.22 3.11 -21.11
CA LYS A 380 5.01 3.65 -21.77
C LYS A 380 5.21 4.94 -22.58
N THR A 381 6.44 5.46 -22.68
CA THR A 381 6.74 6.61 -23.55
C THR A 381 7.08 6.12 -24.96
N PRO A 382 6.18 6.21 -25.96
CA PRO A 382 6.48 5.73 -27.30
C PRO A 382 7.63 6.54 -27.89
N THR A 383 8.69 5.85 -28.32
CA THR A 383 9.81 6.47 -29.01
C THR A 383 9.31 7.00 -30.35
N ARG A 384 8.96 8.29 -30.41
CA ARG A 384 8.48 8.98 -31.62
C ARG A 384 9.61 9.11 -32.64
N GLY A 385 9.89 8.01 -33.33
CA GLY A 385 10.95 7.91 -34.32
C GLY A 385 10.78 8.96 -35.41
N ALA A 386 11.83 9.73 -35.66
CA ALA A 386 11.86 10.71 -36.73
C ALA A 386 12.07 10.01 -38.08
N LYS A 387 11.11 10.17 -39.00
CA LYS A 387 11.24 10.07 -40.45
C LYS A 387 10.29 11.08 -41.09
#